data_AF-V7CX29-F1
#
_entry.id   AF-V7CX29-F1
#
_cell.length_a   1.000
_cell.length_b   1.000
_cell.length_c   1.000
_cell.angle_alpha   90.00
_cell.angle_beta   90.00
_cell.angle_gamma   90.00
#
_symmetry.space_group_name_H-M   'P 1'
#
loop_
_entity.id
_entity.type
_entity.pdbx_description
1 polymer ?
#
loop_
_entity_poly.entity_id
_entity_poly.type
_entity_poly.pdbx_seq_one_letter_code
_entity_poly.pdbx_strand_id
1 'polypeptide(L)'
;MHCRTGRGLREKEETKMKSTRREVEKRSEIGSVIEELSMMGTVKPGEKHESGYIPTKPFLSVCYFVLQVLDKIGPTMAVLRQDVYQNIKTLELMHESNTSVNSNLVEILKSEAKEGNARKGSSCSKAMVWLTRTLDFTSSLLQALAKDPEKRMEQVVEEAYEVTLKPWHGWISSAAFRRLYNLDKIKST
;
A
#
# COMPACT_ATOMS: atom_id res chain seq x y z
N MET A 1 47.14 34.04 -11.42
CA MET A 1 46.82 32.92 -10.50
C MET A 1 45.39 33.07 -9.98
N HIS A 2 44.66 31.96 -9.96
CA HIS A 2 43.57 31.59 -9.04
C HIS A 2 42.37 32.54 -8.81
N CYS A 3 41.22 32.24 -9.45
CA CYS A 3 39.89 32.36 -8.81
C CYS A 3 38.77 31.62 -9.59
N ARG A 4 38.93 30.35 -9.95
CA ARG A 4 37.82 29.51 -10.50
C ARG A 4 37.46 28.30 -9.63
N THR A 5 38.24 28.03 -8.58
CA THR A 5 38.12 26.82 -7.75
C THR A 5 37.04 26.92 -6.66
N GLY A 6 36.71 28.12 -6.17
CA GLY A 6 35.79 28.30 -5.03
C GLY A 6 34.29 28.23 -5.33
N ARG A 7 33.87 28.36 -6.60
CA ARG A 7 32.45 28.30 -6.97
C ARG A 7 31.97 26.85 -7.17
N GLY A 8 32.77 26.02 -7.84
CA GLY A 8 32.48 24.60 -8.03
C GLY A 8 32.60 23.74 -6.76
N LEU A 9 33.37 24.18 -5.75
CA LEU A 9 33.42 23.52 -4.44
C LEU A 9 32.14 23.78 -3.63
N ARG A 10 31.63 25.03 -3.61
CA ARG A 10 30.37 25.37 -2.94
C ARG A 10 29.16 24.66 -3.56
N GLU A 11 29.09 24.57 -4.89
CA GLU A 11 28.01 23.84 -5.57
C GLU A 11 28.04 22.32 -5.24
N LYS A 12 29.24 21.73 -5.14
CA LYS A 12 29.40 20.33 -4.73
C LYS A 12 28.99 20.11 -3.27
N GLU A 13 29.33 21.03 -2.36
CA GLU A 13 28.95 20.95 -0.95
C GLU A 13 27.44 21.13 -0.74
N GLU A 14 26.80 22.06 -1.45
CA GLU A 14 25.34 22.23 -1.41
C GLU A 14 24.59 21.01 -1.96
N THR A 15 25.10 20.41 -3.04
CA THR A 15 24.51 19.20 -3.62
C THR A 15 24.64 18.01 -2.67
N LYS A 16 25.82 17.86 -2.02
CA LYS A 16 26.06 16.84 -1.01
C LYS A 16 25.16 17.03 0.21
N MET A 17 25.00 18.26 0.69
CA MET A 17 24.15 18.58 1.84
C MET A 17 22.66 18.35 1.54
N LYS A 18 22.19 18.68 0.33
CA LYS A 18 20.82 18.34 -0.13
C LYS A 18 20.62 16.83 -0.23
N SER A 19 21.61 16.09 -0.70
CA SER A 19 21.56 14.62 -0.77
C SER A 19 21.42 14.01 0.61
N THR A 20 22.27 14.41 1.55
CA THR A 20 22.27 13.90 2.93
C THR A 20 20.96 14.25 3.66
N ARG A 21 20.42 15.45 3.46
CA ARG A 21 19.12 15.83 4.04
C ARG A 21 17.98 14.94 3.55
N ARG A 22 17.92 14.64 2.25
CA ARG A 22 16.91 13.75 1.66
C ARG A 22 17.05 12.31 2.15
N GLU A 23 18.26 11.82 2.39
CA GLU A 23 18.49 10.50 2.98
C GLU A 23 18.03 10.42 4.43
N VAL A 24 18.27 11.47 5.22
CA VAL A 24 17.81 11.56 6.61
C VAL A 24 16.29 11.61 6.68
N GLU A 25 15.64 12.41 5.81
CA GLU A 25 14.17 12.48 5.71
C GLU A 25 13.57 11.10 5.36
N LYS A 26 14.11 10.40 4.37
CA LYS A 26 13.69 9.02 4.03
C LYS A 26 13.88 8.02 5.17
N ARG A 27 15.01 8.09 5.89
CA ARG A 27 15.25 7.24 7.06
C ARG A 27 14.23 7.50 8.17
N SER A 28 13.86 8.76 8.38
CA SER A 28 12.85 9.16 9.36
C SER A 28 11.46 8.67 8.98
N GLU A 29 11.08 8.75 7.71
CA GLU A 29 9.82 8.21 7.19
C GLU A 29 9.73 6.70 7.43
N ILE A 30 10.78 5.96 7.07
CA ILE A 30 10.86 4.51 7.27
C ILE A 30 10.77 4.15 8.77
N GLY A 31 11.45 4.90 9.64
CA GLY A 31 11.37 4.72 11.08
C GLY A 31 9.95 4.89 11.62
N SER A 32 9.25 5.94 11.17
CA SER A 32 7.84 6.19 11.50
C SER A 32 6.93 5.05 11.06
N VAL A 33 7.14 4.52 9.85
CA VAL A 33 6.36 3.37 9.32
C VAL A 33 6.58 2.12 10.17
N ILE A 34 7.82 1.84 10.56
CA ILE A 34 8.18 0.67 11.36
C ILE A 34 7.52 0.74 12.75
N GLU A 35 7.50 1.92 13.37
CA GLU A 35 6.85 2.11 14.67
C GLU A 35 5.33 1.91 14.57
N GLU A 36 4.71 2.43 13.51
CA GLU A 36 3.27 2.24 13.27
C GLU A 36 2.90 0.78 12.96
N LEU A 37 3.72 0.08 12.16
CA LEU A 37 3.58 -1.35 11.91
C LEU A 37 3.82 -2.20 13.17
N SER A 38 4.72 -1.76 14.06
CA SER A 38 5.01 -2.46 15.32
C SER A 38 3.83 -2.42 16.30
N MET A 39 2.96 -1.41 16.20
CA MET A 39 1.72 -1.33 16.99
C MET A 39 0.63 -2.29 16.48
N MET A 40 0.73 -2.79 15.24
CA MET A 40 -0.13 -3.85 14.71
C MET A 40 0.46 -5.21 15.10
N GLY A 41 0.16 -5.67 16.33
CA GLY A 41 0.66 -6.93 16.86
C GLY A 41 0.47 -8.14 15.93
N THR A 42 1.42 -9.09 16.00
CA THR A 42 1.43 -10.31 15.18
C THR A 42 0.19 -11.17 15.44
N VAL A 43 -0.66 -11.36 14.43
CA VAL A 43 -1.73 -12.36 14.47
C VAL A 43 -1.10 -13.73 14.19
N LYS A 44 -1.02 -14.59 15.22
CA LYS A 44 -0.62 -15.99 15.03
C LYS A 44 -1.78 -16.78 14.42
N PRO A 45 -1.58 -17.59 13.37
CA PRO A 45 -2.62 -18.45 12.83
C PRO A 45 -2.84 -19.63 13.78
N GLY A 46 -4.02 -19.73 14.41
CA GLY A 46 -4.45 -20.98 15.08
C GLY A 46 -5.05 -20.86 16.49
N GLU A 47 -4.98 -19.70 17.14
CA GLU A 47 -5.62 -19.50 18.45
C GLU A 47 -7.04 -18.93 18.28
N LYS A 48 -8.02 -19.49 19.00
CA LYS A 48 -9.37 -18.92 19.11
C LYS A 48 -9.28 -17.59 19.86
N HIS A 49 -8.94 -16.52 19.16
CA HIS A 49 -8.96 -15.18 19.70
C HIS A 49 -10.41 -14.74 19.95
N GLU A 50 -10.70 -14.30 21.18
CA GLU A 50 -11.81 -13.37 21.40
C GLU A 50 -11.68 -12.25 20.38
N SER A 51 -12.78 -11.94 19.67
CA SER A 51 -12.79 -11.18 18.42
C SER A 51 -11.75 -10.05 18.42
N GLY A 52 -10.65 -10.26 17.68
CA GLY A 52 -9.44 -9.47 17.80
C GLY A 52 -9.69 -7.98 17.58
N TYR A 53 -9.16 -7.14 18.46
CA TYR A 53 -9.19 -5.70 18.28
C TYR A 53 -8.20 -5.30 17.18
N ILE A 54 -8.70 -4.68 16.12
CA ILE A 54 -7.86 -4.14 15.03
C ILE A 54 -8.09 -2.62 14.99
N PRO A 55 -7.10 -1.82 15.45
CA PRO A 55 -7.19 -0.36 15.41
C PRO A 55 -7.43 0.16 13.99
N THR A 56 -8.56 0.84 13.76
CA THR A 56 -8.96 1.33 12.43
C THR A 56 -7.91 2.28 11.84
N LYS A 57 -7.44 3.27 12.61
CA LYS A 57 -6.48 4.27 12.10
C LYS A 57 -5.12 3.67 11.70
N PRO A 58 -4.43 2.89 12.57
CA PRO A 58 -3.20 2.19 12.18
C PRO A 58 -3.36 1.32 10.92
N PHE A 59 -4.44 0.53 10.82
CA PHE A 59 -4.68 -0.28 9.63
C PHE A 59 -4.81 0.57 8.35
N LEU A 60 -5.55 1.69 8.43
CA LEU A 60 -5.70 2.58 7.28
C LEU A 60 -4.37 3.25 6.90
N SER A 61 -3.52 3.58 7.87
CA SER A 61 -2.19 4.10 7.58
C SER A 61 -1.32 3.10 6.81
N VAL A 62 -1.38 1.81 7.17
CA VAL A 62 -0.73 0.74 6.39
C VAL A 62 -1.27 0.70 4.95
N CYS A 63 -2.57 0.85 4.77
CA CYS A 63 -3.17 0.92 3.44
C CYS A 63 -2.73 2.18 2.66
N TYR A 64 -2.46 3.31 3.32
CA TYR A 64 -1.85 4.48 2.69
C TYR A 64 -0.39 4.22 2.27
N PHE A 65 0.39 3.44 3.02
CA PHE A 65 1.72 3.02 2.57
C PHE A 65 1.66 2.15 1.31
N VAL A 66 0.62 1.32 1.17
CA VAL A 66 0.40 0.58 -0.08
C VAL A 66 0.25 1.52 -1.26
N LEU A 67 -0.51 2.62 -1.13
CA LEU A 67 -0.61 3.63 -2.20
C LEU A 67 0.76 4.19 -2.58
N GLN A 68 1.63 4.47 -1.60
CA GLN A 68 2.99 4.94 -1.87
C GLN A 68 3.82 3.91 -2.64
N VAL A 69 3.71 2.61 -2.28
CA VAL A 69 4.38 1.53 -3.03
C VAL A 69 3.88 1.49 -4.47
N LEU A 70 2.56 1.54 -4.69
CA LEU A 70 1.97 1.54 -6.04
C LEU A 70 2.39 2.77 -6.85
N ASP A 71 2.49 3.94 -6.23
CA ASP A 71 2.98 5.17 -6.87
C ASP A 71 4.46 5.06 -7.28
N LYS A 72 5.29 4.31 -6.53
CA LYS A 72 6.69 4.03 -6.90
C LYS A 72 6.83 3.06 -8.07
N ILE A 73 5.90 2.12 -8.22
CA ILE A 73 5.88 1.19 -9.38
C ILE A 73 5.50 1.96 -10.64
N GLY A 74 4.51 2.86 -10.54
CA GLY A 74 4.16 3.78 -11.62
C GLY A 74 2.83 3.47 -12.31
N PRO A 75 2.61 4.02 -13.54
CA PRO A 75 1.29 4.10 -14.17
C PRO A 75 0.57 2.77 -14.37
N THR A 76 1.31 1.66 -14.47
CA THR A 76 0.72 0.32 -14.56
C THR A 76 -0.20 0.00 -13.38
N MET A 77 0.10 0.53 -12.19
CA MET A 77 -0.67 0.30 -10.98
C MET A 77 -1.83 1.28 -10.79
N ALA A 78 -2.07 2.22 -11.71
CA ALA A 78 -3.02 3.32 -11.51
C ALA A 78 -4.46 2.85 -11.18
N VAL A 79 -4.92 1.77 -11.82
CA VAL A 79 -6.25 1.21 -11.55
C VAL A 79 -6.33 0.60 -10.16
N LEU A 80 -5.35 -0.20 -9.77
CA LEU A 80 -5.29 -0.80 -8.43
C LEU A 80 -5.14 0.29 -7.36
N ARG A 81 -4.30 1.29 -7.59
CA ARG A 81 -4.13 2.46 -6.72
C ARG A 81 -5.47 3.18 -6.50
N GLN A 82 -6.24 3.41 -7.56
CA GLN A 82 -7.53 4.08 -7.47
C GLN A 82 -8.54 3.25 -6.68
N ASP A 83 -8.57 1.93 -6.87
CA ASP A 83 -9.42 1.02 -6.10
C ASP A 83 -9.08 1.05 -4.61
N VAL A 84 -7.80 0.90 -4.26
CA VAL A 84 -7.31 0.97 -2.87
C VAL A 84 -7.70 2.29 -2.21
N TYR A 85 -7.52 3.42 -2.90
CA TYR A 85 -7.90 4.73 -2.38
C TYR A 85 -9.39 4.82 -2.04
N GLN A 86 -10.28 4.30 -2.92
CA GLN A 86 -11.73 4.34 -2.65
C GLN A 86 -12.12 3.41 -1.49
N ASN A 87 -11.46 2.26 -1.37
CA ASN A 87 -11.69 1.35 -0.25
C ASN A 87 -11.25 1.95 1.10
N ILE A 88 -10.10 2.66 1.13
CA ILE A 88 -9.67 3.43 2.31
C ILE A 88 -10.72 4.49 2.67
N LYS A 89 -11.16 5.30 1.69
CA LYS A 89 -12.16 6.35 1.92
C LYS A 89 -13.47 5.80 2.44
N THR A 90 -13.88 4.62 1.99
CA THR A 90 -15.08 3.93 2.49
C THR A 90 -14.98 3.64 3.99
N LEU A 91 -13.83 3.11 4.45
CA LEU A 91 -13.60 2.83 5.87
C LEU A 91 -13.41 4.10 6.71
N GLU A 92 -12.77 5.13 6.17
CA GLU A 92 -12.63 6.43 6.86
C GLU A 92 -13.99 7.08 7.12
N LEU A 93 -14.87 7.11 6.12
CA LEU A 93 -16.23 7.65 6.27
C LEU A 93 -17.01 6.92 7.37
N MET A 94 -16.87 5.59 7.45
CA MET A 94 -17.47 4.84 8.56
C MET A 94 -16.82 5.16 9.89
N HIS A 95 -15.49 5.25 9.97
CA HIS A 95 -14.82 5.66 11.19
C HIS A 95 -15.30 7.03 11.70
N GLU A 96 -15.41 8.00 10.80
CA GLU A 96 -15.85 9.36 11.10
C GLU A 96 -17.30 9.43 11.60
N SER A 97 -18.17 8.53 11.14
CA SER A 97 -19.58 8.47 11.60
C SER A 97 -19.72 8.21 13.10
N ASN A 98 -18.78 7.49 13.73
CA ASN A 98 -18.72 7.28 15.17
C ASN A 98 -17.31 6.83 15.57
N THR A 99 -16.42 7.78 15.82
CA THR A 99 -14.99 7.52 16.04
C THR A 99 -14.69 6.64 17.26
N SER A 100 -15.57 6.63 18.26
CA SER A 100 -15.44 5.79 19.46
C SER A 100 -15.74 4.32 19.15
N VAL A 101 -16.93 4.05 18.59
CA VAL A 101 -17.40 2.69 18.28
C VAL A 101 -16.61 2.10 17.10
N ASN A 102 -16.36 2.91 16.08
CA ASN A 102 -15.69 2.50 14.85
C ASN A 102 -14.15 2.65 14.93
N SER A 103 -13.60 2.70 16.15
CA SER A 103 -12.16 2.64 16.40
C SER A 103 -11.58 1.23 16.18
N ASN A 104 -12.44 0.20 16.16
CA ASN A 104 -12.11 -1.18 15.89
C ASN A 104 -12.75 -1.64 14.56
N LEU A 105 -11.95 -2.11 13.61
CA LEU A 105 -12.46 -2.64 12.34
C LEU A 105 -13.40 -3.83 12.52
N VAL A 106 -13.17 -4.65 13.54
CA VAL A 106 -14.06 -5.79 13.81
C VAL A 106 -15.46 -5.34 14.21
N GLU A 107 -15.57 -4.22 14.94
CA GLU A 107 -16.88 -3.65 15.27
C GLU A 107 -17.56 -3.00 14.07
N ILE A 108 -16.80 -2.35 13.17
CA ILE A 108 -17.32 -1.85 11.88
C ILE A 108 -17.92 -3.01 11.05
N LEU A 109 -17.23 -4.14 10.96
CA LEU A 109 -17.73 -5.29 10.20
C LEU A 109 -18.95 -5.94 10.86
N LYS A 110 -18.98 -6.02 12.20
CA LYS A 110 -20.14 -6.53 12.95
C LYS A 110 -21.35 -5.62 12.80
N SER A 111 -21.19 -4.29 12.86
CA SER A 111 -22.31 -3.35 12.71
C SER A 111 -22.91 -3.43 11.32
N GLU A 112 -22.07 -3.46 10.29
CA GLU A 112 -22.53 -3.56 8.90
C GLU A 112 -23.26 -4.89 8.61
N ALA A 113 -22.79 -6.00 9.20
CA ALA A 113 -23.47 -7.29 9.10
C ALA A 113 -24.85 -7.28 9.78
N LYS A 114 -24.98 -6.65 10.96
CA LYS A 114 -26.25 -6.50 11.68
C LYS A 114 -27.26 -5.65 10.92
N GLU A 115 -26.80 -4.59 10.27
CA GLU A 115 -27.66 -3.69 9.48
C GLU A 115 -28.05 -4.25 8.11
N GLY A 116 -27.49 -5.41 7.70
CA GLY A 116 -27.73 -6.00 6.38
C GLY A 116 -27.11 -5.18 5.23
N ASN A 117 -26.20 -4.26 5.54
CA ASN A 117 -25.58 -3.34 4.58
C ASN A 117 -24.37 -3.94 3.86
N ALA A 118 -23.84 -5.07 4.33
CA ALA A 118 -22.62 -5.70 3.83
C ALA A 118 -22.61 -6.00 2.32
N ARG A 119 -23.79 -6.09 1.68
CA ARG A 119 -23.93 -6.33 0.23
C ARG A 119 -24.19 -5.06 -0.60
N LYS A 120 -24.40 -3.89 0.01
CA LYS A 120 -24.64 -2.61 -0.68
C LYS A 120 -23.38 -2.11 -1.41
N GLY A 121 -23.54 -1.07 -2.23
CA GLY A 121 -22.47 -0.51 -3.08
C GLY A 121 -21.30 0.08 -2.30
N SER A 122 -21.56 0.74 -1.18
CA SER A 122 -20.57 1.36 -0.28
C SER A 122 -20.30 0.48 0.95
N SER A 123 -19.96 -0.78 0.74
CA SER A 123 -19.81 -1.75 1.82
C SER A 123 -18.40 -1.77 2.40
N CYS A 124 -18.27 -1.61 3.72
CA CYS A 124 -17.00 -1.69 4.44
C CYS A 124 -16.42 -3.09 4.44
N SER A 125 -17.28 -4.11 4.45
CA SER A 125 -16.91 -5.51 4.35
C SER A 125 -16.26 -5.80 2.99
N LYS A 126 -16.83 -5.25 1.90
CA LYS A 126 -16.21 -5.35 0.58
C LYS A 126 -14.90 -4.58 0.50
N ALA A 127 -14.86 -3.35 1.04
CA ALA A 127 -13.65 -2.54 1.07
C ALA A 127 -12.52 -3.27 1.82
N MET A 128 -12.81 -3.84 2.99
CA MET A 128 -11.85 -4.60 3.79
C MET A 128 -11.31 -5.81 3.03
N VAL A 129 -12.19 -6.58 2.36
CA VAL A 129 -11.76 -7.73 1.56
C VAL A 129 -10.79 -7.32 0.45
N TRP A 130 -11.07 -6.24 -0.28
CA TRP A 130 -10.18 -5.76 -1.34
C TRP A 130 -8.87 -5.19 -0.79
N LEU A 131 -8.89 -4.47 0.33
CA LEU A 131 -7.68 -3.99 0.99
C LEU A 131 -6.79 -5.14 1.46
N THR A 132 -7.34 -6.18 2.10
CA THR A 132 -6.56 -7.35 2.53
C THR A 132 -5.91 -8.06 1.34
N ARG A 133 -6.63 -8.24 0.22
CA ARG A 133 -6.06 -8.83 -0.99
C ARG A 133 -4.94 -7.99 -1.60
N THR A 134 -5.07 -6.66 -1.56
CA THR A 134 -3.98 -5.78 -1.99
C THR A 134 -2.79 -5.85 -1.03
N LEU A 135 -3.02 -5.98 0.28
CA LEU A 135 -1.94 -6.20 1.24
C LEU A 135 -1.19 -7.51 0.97
N ASP A 136 -1.90 -8.59 0.61
CA ASP A 136 -1.27 -9.84 0.17
C ASP A 136 -0.43 -9.63 -1.08
N PHE A 137 -0.96 -8.92 -2.08
CA PHE A 137 -0.22 -8.55 -3.29
C PHE A 137 1.06 -7.77 -2.97
N THR A 138 0.95 -6.72 -2.15
CA THR A 138 2.09 -5.88 -1.76
C THR A 138 3.12 -6.68 -0.97
N SER A 139 2.69 -7.55 -0.06
CA SER A 139 3.58 -8.45 0.69
C SER A 139 4.34 -9.39 -0.25
N SER A 140 3.64 -10.05 -1.19
CA SER A 140 4.26 -10.92 -2.19
C SER A 140 5.26 -10.18 -3.08
N LEU A 141 4.92 -8.96 -3.50
CA LEU A 141 5.77 -8.10 -4.31
C LEU A 141 7.06 -7.70 -3.56
N LEU A 142 6.93 -7.25 -2.31
CA LEU A 142 8.08 -6.84 -1.49
C LEU A 142 8.98 -8.03 -1.14
N GLN A 143 8.41 -9.21 -0.87
CA GLN A 143 9.18 -10.43 -0.64
C GLN A 143 9.99 -10.85 -1.87
N ALA A 144 9.39 -10.75 -3.06
CA ALA A 144 10.09 -11.06 -4.32
C ALA A 144 11.26 -10.09 -4.58
N LEU A 145 11.06 -8.78 -4.35
CA LEU A 145 12.14 -7.78 -4.46
C LEU A 145 13.24 -7.98 -3.42
N ALA A 146 12.87 -8.32 -2.18
CA ALA A 146 13.85 -8.59 -1.12
C ALA A 146 14.70 -9.83 -1.44
N LYS A 147 14.11 -10.82 -2.12
CA LYS A 147 14.81 -12.05 -2.54
C LYS A 147 15.73 -11.82 -3.74
N ASP A 148 15.31 -11.01 -4.70
CA ASP A 148 16.07 -10.71 -5.92
C ASP A 148 15.90 -9.23 -6.31
N PRO A 149 16.75 -8.32 -5.79
CA PRO A 149 16.64 -6.88 -6.04
C PRO A 149 16.90 -6.48 -7.49
N GLU A 150 17.61 -7.31 -8.25
CA GLU A 150 17.93 -7.07 -9.67
C GLU A 150 16.80 -7.54 -10.61
N LYS A 151 15.79 -8.23 -10.05
CA LYS A 151 14.66 -8.70 -10.82
C LYS A 151 13.87 -7.53 -11.37
N ARG A 152 13.49 -7.65 -12.63
CA ARG A 152 12.68 -6.66 -13.32
C ARG A 152 11.35 -6.45 -12.60
N MET A 153 11.04 -5.19 -12.29
CA MET A 153 9.82 -4.81 -11.57
C MET A 153 8.56 -5.38 -12.22
N GLU A 154 8.53 -5.42 -13.56
CA GLU A 154 7.39 -5.95 -14.30
C GLU A 154 7.17 -7.45 -14.00
N GLN A 155 8.24 -8.24 -14.01
CA GLN A 155 8.15 -9.67 -13.68
C GLN A 155 7.69 -9.88 -12.24
N VAL A 156 8.20 -9.06 -11.31
CA VAL A 156 7.79 -9.12 -9.91
C VAL A 156 6.31 -8.81 -9.75
N VAL A 157 5.83 -7.76 -10.40
CA VAL A 157 4.41 -7.34 -10.37
C VAL A 157 3.52 -8.43 -10.96
N GLU A 158 3.91 -9.02 -12.08
CA GLU A 158 3.15 -10.10 -12.73
C GLU A 158 3.06 -11.34 -11.85
N GLU A 159 4.18 -11.80 -11.27
CA GLU A 159 4.20 -12.95 -10.37
C GLU A 159 3.37 -12.73 -9.11
N ALA A 160 3.50 -11.56 -8.48
CA ALA A 160 2.71 -11.21 -7.30
C ALA A 160 1.21 -11.16 -7.64
N TYR A 161 0.84 -10.61 -8.79
CA TYR A 161 -0.55 -10.54 -9.24
C TYR A 161 -1.16 -11.94 -9.45
N GLU A 162 -0.42 -12.82 -10.11
CA GLU A 162 -0.85 -14.18 -10.45
C GLU A 162 -1.23 -15.01 -9.22
N VAL A 163 -0.46 -14.88 -8.13
CA VAL A 163 -0.68 -15.67 -6.90
C VAL A 163 -1.66 -15.02 -5.91
N THR A 164 -1.96 -13.71 -6.05
CA THR A 164 -2.78 -12.97 -5.06
C THR A 164 -4.11 -12.47 -5.61
N LEU A 165 -4.10 -11.50 -6.55
CA LEU A 165 -5.28 -10.80 -7.03
C LEU A 165 -6.02 -11.56 -8.14
N LYS A 166 -5.29 -12.25 -9.02
CA LYS A 166 -5.86 -12.94 -10.18
C LYS A 166 -7.00 -13.91 -9.84
N PRO A 167 -6.94 -14.75 -8.78
CA PRO A 167 -8.04 -15.64 -8.42
C PRO A 167 -9.37 -14.92 -8.14
N TRP A 168 -9.30 -13.64 -7.78
CA TRP A 168 -10.47 -12.81 -7.43
C TRP A 168 -10.91 -11.88 -8.56
N HIS A 169 -10.10 -11.75 -9.61
CA HIS A 169 -10.41 -10.92 -10.77
C HIS A 169 -11.19 -11.73 -11.80
N GLY A 170 -12.38 -11.22 -12.16
CA GLY A 170 -13.08 -11.68 -13.35
C GLY A 170 -12.27 -11.39 -14.63
N TRP A 171 -12.71 -11.96 -15.75
CA TRP A 171 -12.01 -11.84 -17.03
C TRP A 171 -11.76 -10.39 -17.46
N ILE A 172 -12.67 -9.46 -17.14
CA ILE A 172 -12.55 -8.03 -17.43
C ILE A 172 -11.38 -7.42 -16.64
N SER A 173 -11.37 -7.58 -15.32
CA SER A 173 -10.34 -7.03 -14.45
C SER A 173 -8.95 -7.61 -14.77
N SER A 174 -8.90 -8.90 -15.10
CA SER A 174 -7.66 -9.57 -15.53
C SER A 174 -7.16 -9.06 -16.88
N ALA A 175 -8.05 -8.79 -17.83
CA ALA A 175 -7.68 -8.20 -19.11
C ALA A 175 -7.20 -6.75 -18.98
N ALA A 176 -7.85 -5.96 -18.12
CA ALA A 176 -7.46 -4.58 -17.84
C ALA A 176 -6.04 -4.51 -17.24
N PHE A 177 -5.74 -5.37 -16.26
CA PHE A 177 -4.39 -5.50 -15.70
C PHE A 177 -3.36 -5.82 -16.78
N ARG A 178 -3.60 -6.86 -17.59
CA ARG A 178 -2.69 -7.27 -18.67
C ARG A 178 -2.46 -6.16 -19.69
N ARG A 179 -3.50 -5.38 -20.03
CA ARG A 179 -3.38 -4.29 -20.99
C ARG A 179 -2.52 -3.15 -20.46
N LEU A 180 -2.75 -2.71 -19.22
CA LEU A 180 -1.94 -1.65 -18.59
C LEU A 180 -0.49 -2.08 -18.46
N TYR A 181 -0.27 -3.32 -18.03
CA TYR A 181 1.04 -3.93 -17.92
C TYR A 181 1.80 -3.96 -19.26
N ASN A 182 1.14 -4.41 -20.33
CA ASN A 182 1.76 -4.46 -21.65
C ASN A 182 2.05 -3.07 -22.24
N LEU A 183 1.19 -2.07 -21.97
CA LEU A 183 1.40 -0.70 -22.46
C LEU A 183 2.63 -0.04 -21.84
N ASP A 184 2.88 -0.29 -20.56
CA ASP A 184 4.03 0.28 -19.84
C ASP A 184 5.34 -0.40 -20.24
N LYS A 185 5.28 -1.73 -20.48
CA LYS A 185 6.40 -2.50 -21.03
C LYS A 185 6.86 -1.97 -22.39
N ILE A 186 5.91 -1.61 -23.27
CA ILE A 186 6.22 -1.03 -24.60
C ILE A 186 6.86 0.35 -24.48
N LYS A 187 6.47 1.18 -23.50
CA LYS A 187 7.04 2.52 -23.31
C LYS A 187 8.45 2.52 -22.69
N SER A 188 8.80 1.44 -21.99
CA SER A 188 10.11 1.28 -21.33
C SER A 188 11.15 0.55 -22.19
N THR A 189 10.81 0.17 -23.42
CA THR A 189 11.72 -0.46 -24.40
C THR A 189 12.07 0.55 -25.49
#